data_AF-A0AA97JAT5-F1
#
_entry.id   AF-A0AA97JAT5-F1
#
_cell.length_a   1.000
_cell.length_b   1.000
_cell.length_c   1.000
_cell.angle_alpha   90.00
_cell.angle_beta   90.00
_cell.angle_gamma   90.00
#
_symmetry.space_group_name_H-M   'P 1'
#
loop_
_entity.id
_entity.type
_entity.pdbx_description
1 polymer ?
#
loop_
_entity_poly.entity_id
_entity_poly.type
_entity_poly.pdbx_seq_one_letter_code
_entity_poly.pdbx_strand_id
1 'polypeptide(L)'
;MVASMDSVGKQPEVYIPLDPVNPENGLGNQDLDECSGRSEQNECTDALDSQMLESSPLANGAGQEGMQQDNKVPNNMEGTNRYRKKFSKKKIVIAIIVLLLVLSLPFLCLFAAPKKPLQATSTPNLLLNASCPQGWISDEERYCYFFSDTESTWDLSLKNCSSSGGSLPMMDTSQEMDFINKNKDATEYWIGLRREKIGQPWKWTNGTEFNKRFVIKGDSPCATLNDGVQSSTDCDQPRNWICRKPLHGV
;
A
#
# COMPACT_ATOMS: atom_id res chain seq x y z
N MET A 1 -66.76 25.48 -17.06
CA MET A 1 -66.91 24.15 -16.42
C MET A 1 -65.56 23.81 -15.82
N VAL A 2 -65.45 23.92 -14.50
CA VAL A 2 -64.25 23.53 -13.75
C VAL A 2 -64.41 22.05 -13.45
N ALA A 3 -63.52 21.20 -13.96
CA ALA A 3 -63.52 19.77 -13.66
C ALA A 3 -62.47 19.50 -12.57
N SER A 4 -62.96 19.01 -11.43
CA SER A 4 -62.18 18.61 -10.26
C SER A 4 -61.13 17.54 -10.58
N MET A 5 -59.97 17.72 -9.96
CA MET A 5 -59.07 16.64 -9.57
C MET A 5 -59.70 15.86 -8.42
N ASP A 6 -59.58 14.53 -8.41
CA ASP A 6 -59.35 13.70 -7.21
C ASP A 6 -59.33 12.21 -7.61
N SER A 7 -58.17 11.56 -7.46
CA SER A 7 -58.00 10.11 -7.23
C SER A 7 -56.51 9.75 -7.12
N VAL A 8 -55.94 9.81 -5.92
CA VAL A 8 -54.71 9.08 -5.58
C VAL A 8 -55.11 7.96 -4.63
N GLY A 9 -54.95 6.72 -5.10
CA GLY A 9 -55.22 5.51 -4.34
C GLY A 9 -54.26 5.37 -3.16
N LYS A 10 -54.85 5.21 -1.97
CA LYS A 10 -54.17 4.95 -0.70
C LYS A 10 -53.92 3.44 -0.59
N GLN A 11 -52.65 3.01 -0.50
CA GLN A 11 -52.31 1.62 -0.16
C GLN A 11 -52.55 1.35 1.34
N PRO A 12 -52.89 0.11 1.75
CA PRO A 12 -53.17 -0.21 3.14
C PRO A 12 -51.88 -0.44 3.95
N GLU A 13 -51.83 0.15 5.15
CA GLU A 13 -50.84 -0.17 6.18
C GLU A 13 -50.97 -1.62 6.64
N VAL A 14 -49.84 -2.34 6.65
CA VAL A 14 -49.72 -3.67 7.24
C VAL A 14 -49.21 -3.49 8.67
N TYR A 15 -50.11 -3.72 9.63
CA TYR A 15 -49.81 -3.72 11.07
C TYR A 15 -49.30 -5.11 11.47
N ILE A 16 -48.04 -5.19 11.94
CA ILE A 16 -47.45 -6.43 12.47
C ILE A 16 -47.55 -6.39 14.02
N PRO A 17 -48.12 -7.42 14.67
CA PRO A 17 -48.20 -7.48 16.13
C PRO A 17 -46.82 -7.63 16.77
N LEU A 18 -46.57 -6.90 17.86
CA LEU A 18 -45.40 -7.09 18.73
C LEU A 18 -45.66 -8.26 19.70
N ASP A 19 -44.77 -9.24 19.72
CA ASP A 19 -44.79 -10.32 20.71
C ASP A 19 -44.36 -9.82 22.11
N PRO A 20 -44.91 -10.39 23.19
CA PRO A 20 -44.69 -9.91 24.56
C PRO A 20 -43.31 -10.27 25.11
N VAL A 21 -42.70 -9.29 25.79
CA VAL A 21 -41.49 -9.42 26.61
C VAL A 21 -41.78 -10.30 27.83
N ASN A 22 -40.98 -11.36 28.02
CA ASN A 22 -41.01 -12.18 29.24
C ASN A 22 -40.02 -11.63 30.29
N PRO A 23 -40.45 -11.37 31.55
CA PRO A 23 -39.57 -10.97 32.63
C PRO A 23 -39.09 -12.18 33.46
N GLU A 24 -38.11 -11.90 34.32
CA GLU A 24 -37.57 -12.72 35.43
C GLU A 24 -36.36 -13.64 35.12
N ASN A 25 -35.17 -13.22 35.60
CA ASN A 25 -34.63 -13.75 36.87
C ASN A 25 -33.48 -12.88 37.37
N GLY A 26 -33.62 -12.39 38.60
CA GLY A 26 -32.58 -11.73 39.38
C GLY A 26 -31.81 -12.69 40.28
N LEU A 27 -30.97 -12.10 41.15
CA LEU A 27 -29.96 -12.66 42.08
C LEU A 27 -28.58 -12.79 41.38
N GLY A 28 -27.54 -12.03 41.69
CA GLY A 28 -27.18 -11.33 42.93
C GLY A 28 -25.79 -11.84 43.34
N ASN A 29 -24.77 -10.99 43.28
CA ASN A 29 -23.70 -10.89 44.28
C ASN A 29 -22.82 -9.67 44.01
N GLN A 30 -22.66 -8.90 45.08
CA GLN A 30 -21.76 -7.77 45.26
C GLN A 30 -20.34 -8.28 45.47
N ASP A 31 -19.37 -7.47 45.05
CA ASP A 31 -18.07 -7.18 45.69
C ASP A 31 -17.39 -6.14 44.76
N LEU A 32 -17.59 -4.84 44.97
CA LEU A 32 -16.71 -3.92 45.71
C LEU A 32 -15.22 -4.09 45.34
N ASP A 33 -14.68 -3.14 44.60
CA ASP A 33 -13.49 -2.40 45.04
C ASP A 33 -13.34 -1.08 44.26
N GLU A 34 -13.53 -0.01 45.01
CA GLU A 34 -13.29 1.40 44.69
C GLU A 34 -11.86 1.73 45.12
N CYS A 35 -11.07 2.38 44.26
CA CYS A 35 -9.77 2.91 44.69
C CYS A 35 -9.56 4.33 44.15
N SER A 36 -9.79 5.29 45.05
CA SER A 36 -9.26 6.64 44.99
C SER A 36 -8.35 6.85 46.22
N GLY A 37 -7.07 7.17 45.98
CA GLY A 37 -6.29 8.02 46.88
C GLY A 37 -5.24 7.40 47.83
N ARG A 38 -3.96 7.60 47.44
CA ARG A 38 -2.84 8.17 48.22
C ARG A 38 -1.88 7.26 49.03
N SER A 39 -0.59 7.60 48.84
CA SER A 39 0.64 7.43 49.62
C SER A 39 1.42 6.10 49.64
N GLU A 40 2.66 6.24 49.12
CA GLU A 40 3.94 5.66 49.56
C GLU A 40 4.37 4.23 49.10
N GLN A 41 5.26 4.27 48.09
CA GLN A 41 6.58 3.60 47.98
C GLN A 41 6.66 2.08 47.71
N ASN A 42 7.58 1.76 46.77
CA ASN A 42 8.13 0.47 46.30
C ASN A 42 7.74 0.17 44.83
N GLU A 43 8.30 0.89 43.85
CA GLU A 43 9.54 0.56 43.11
C GLU A 43 9.42 -0.66 42.16
N CYS A 44 9.32 -0.39 40.86
CA CYS A 44 9.95 -1.18 39.80
C CYS A 44 10.51 -0.17 38.78
N THR A 45 11.83 -0.21 38.63
CA THR A 45 12.67 0.74 37.90
C THR A 45 12.74 0.38 36.41
N ASP A 46 12.63 1.38 35.55
CA ASP A 46 13.26 1.37 34.22
C ASP A 46 14.06 2.67 34.09
N ALA A 47 15.36 2.51 33.87
CA ALA A 47 16.31 3.59 33.72
C ALA A 47 16.93 3.58 32.33
N LEU A 48 17.32 4.79 31.95
CA LEU A 48 18.27 5.23 30.92
C LEU A 48 17.65 5.78 29.63
N ASP A 49 18.08 6.92 29.08
CA ASP A 49 18.75 8.13 29.60
C ASP A 49 18.76 9.13 28.42
N SER A 50 18.80 10.44 28.71
CA SER A 50 19.02 11.51 27.72
C SER A 50 20.16 12.40 28.18
N GLN A 51 21.17 12.54 27.30
CA GLN A 51 22.08 13.67 27.04
C GLN A 51 22.42 14.69 28.16
N MET A 52 23.72 14.99 28.37
CA MET A 52 24.45 16.12 27.75
C MET A 52 25.83 16.43 28.41
N LEU A 53 26.81 16.76 27.56
CA LEU A 53 27.91 17.74 27.66
C LEU A 53 28.87 17.79 28.88
N GLU A 54 30.19 17.73 28.60
CA GLU A 54 31.20 18.83 28.75
C GLU A 54 32.63 18.26 28.54
N SER A 55 33.41 18.80 27.59
CA SER A 55 34.45 19.85 27.67
C SER A 55 35.83 19.37 28.21
N SER A 56 36.89 19.61 27.42
CA SER A 56 38.29 19.16 27.64
C SER A 56 39.21 20.33 28.03
N PRO A 57 40.34 20.07 28.72
CA PRO A 57 41.50 20.97 28.72
C PRO A 57 42.79 20.36 28.11
N LEU A 58 43.64 21.26 27.60
CA LEU A 58 44.99 21.04 27.05
C LEU A 58 46.02 20.55 28.09
N ALA A 59 47.02 19.78 27.65
CA ALA A 59 48.46 20.12 27.77
C ALA A 59 49.39 18.99 27.24
N ASN A 60 50.56 19.43 26.78
CA ASN A 60 51.61 18.75 26.01
C ASN A 60 52.58 17.90 26.87
N GLY A 61 53.38 17.02 26.23
CA GLY A 61 54.71 16.67 26.77
C GLY A 61 55.34 15.31 26.41
N ALA A 62 56.15 15.28 25.35
CA ALA A 62 57.51 14.70 25.20
C ALA A 62 57.92 13.24 25.60
N GLY A 63 58.71 12.62 24.70
CA GLY A 63 59.81 11.65 24.96
C GLY A 63 59.59 10.22 24.42
N GLN A 64 60.12 9.82 23.25
CA GLN A 64 61.43 9.14 22.98
C GLN A 64 61.63 7.82 23.77
N GLU A 65 62.08 6.65 23.28
CA GLU A 65 62.89 6.20 22.13
C GLU A 65 62.79 4.65 22.02
N GLY A 66 63.09 4.03 20.87
CA GLY A 66 63.34 2.56 20.82
C GLY A 66 63.29 1.89 19.43
N MET A 67 64.49 1.57 18.90
CA MET A 67 64.90 0.87 17.66
C MET A 67 64.20 -0.48 17.34
N GLN A 68 63.85 -0.77 16.06
CA GLN A 68 64.56 -1.62 15.05
C GLN A 68 64.58 -3.13 15.40
N GLN A 69 64.35 -4.14 14.53
CA GLN A 69 64.71 -4.30 13.13
C GLN A 69 64.11 -5.63 12.56
N ASP A 70 64.05 -5.74 11.24
CA ASP A 70 64.16 -6.95 10.40
C ASP A 70 63.20 -8.14 10.56
N ASN A 71 62.37 -8.34 9.54
CA ASN A 71 62.25 -9.66 8.92
C ASN A 71 61.95 -9.57 7.41
N LYS A 72 62.93 -10.08 6.67
CA LYS A 72 63.05 -10.18 5.22
C LYS A 72 62.20 -11.35 4.72
N VAL A 73 61.18 -11.08 3.90
CA VAL A 73 60.43 -12.11 3.16
C VAL A 73 61.01 -12.24 1.74
N PRO A 74 61.36 -13.44 1.26
CA PRO A 74 61.97 -13.61 -0.05
C PRO A 74 60.93 -13.51 -1.18
N ASN A 75 61.28 -12.76 -2.22
CA ASN A 75 60.52 -12.62 -3.47
C ASN A 75 60.56 -13.94 -4.26
N ASN A 76 59.37 -14.48 -4.56
CA ASN A 76 59.18 -15.56 -5.53
C ASN A 76 59.36 -14.99 -6.95
N MET A 77 60.31 -15.55 -7.69
CA MET A 77 60.66 -15.14 -9.05
C MET A 77 59.93 -16.04 -10.05
N GLU A 78 58.70 -15.69 -10.42
CA GLU A 78 58.03 -16.28 -11.57
C GLU A 78 58.57 -15.65 -12.86
N GLY A 79 59.54 -16.34 -13.47
CA GLY A 79 60.01 -16.05 -14.82
C GLY A 79 58.91 -16.34 -15.85
N THR A 80 58.15 -15.31 -16.23
CA THR A 80 57.23 -15.42 -17.38
C THR A 80 58.05 -15.51 -18.67
N ASN A 81 58.07 -16.70 -19.23
CA ASN A 81 58.78 -17.04 -20.46
C ASN A 81 58.14 -16.27 -21.64
N ARG A 82 58.69 -15.10 -21.98
CA ARG A 82 58.25 -14.29 -23.13
C ARG A 82 58.71 -14.93 -24.44
N TYR A 83 57.97 -15.96 -24.87
CA TYR A 83 58.10 -16.51 -26.21
C TYR A 83 57.53 -15.50 -27.22
N ARG A 84 58.36 -14.54 -27.67
CA ARG A 84 58.06 -13.68 -28.83
C ARG A 84 58.02 -14.57 -30.07
N LYS A 85 56.85 -15.16 -30.37
CA LYS A 85 56.58 -15.72 -31.70
C LYS A 85 56.77 -14.55 -32.68
N LYS A 86 57.85 -14.57 -33.44
CA LYS A 86 58.01 -13.74 -34.64
C LYS A 86 56.90 -14.17 -35.60
N PHE A 87 55.74 -13.54 -35.48
CA PHE A 87 54.64 -13.73 -36.41
C PHE A 87 55.15 -13.25 -37.77
N SER A 88 55.44 -14.22 -38.62
CA SER A 88 55.93 -13.96 -39.97
C SER A 88 54.94 -13.02 -40.65
N LYS A 89 55.42 -11.93 -41.26
CA LYS A 89 54.57 -10.88 -41.85
C LYS A 89 53.49 -11.46 -42.79
N LYS A 90 53.80 -12.58 -43.46
CA LYS A 90 52.85 -13.35 -44.29
C LYS A 90 51.66 -13.91 -43.49
N LYS A 91 51.87 -14.40 -42.26
CA LYS A 91 50.80 -14.91 -41.37
C LYS A 91 49.90 -13.78 -40.84
N ILE A 92 50.45 -12.58 -40.62
CA ILE A 92 49.67 -11.40 -40.23
C ILE A 92 48.77 -10.95 -41.39
N VAL A 93 49.32 -10.91 -42.61
CA VAL A 93 48.54 -10.57 -43.82
C VAL A 93 47.41 -11.58 -44.05
N ILE A 94 47.68 -12.87 -43.91
CA ILE A 94 46.64 -13.91 -44.04
C ILE A 94 45.57 -13.74 -42.95
N ALA A 95 45.94 -13.47 -41.70
CA ALA A 95 44.98 -13.26 -40.62
C ALA A 95 44.08 -12.04 -40.86
N ILE A 96 44.62 -10.95 -41.41
CA ILE A 96 43.83 -9.74 -41.76
C ILE A 96 42.86 -10.05 -42.90
N ILE A 97 43.30 -10.77 -43.95
CA ILE A 97 42.42 -11.15 -45.06
C ILE A 97 41.25 -12.01 -44.56
N VAL A 98 41.53 -13.00 -43.71
CA VAL A 98 40.48 -13.85 -43.12
C VAL A 98 39.52 -13.04 -42.27
N LEU A 99 40.02 -12.09 -41.46
CA LEU A 99 39.16 -11.20 -40.66
C LEU A 99 38.23 -10.36 -41.55
N LEU A 100 38.74 -9.77 -42.63
CA LEU A 100 37.94 -8.95 -43.55
C LEU A 100 36.87 -9.77 -44.28
N LEU A 101 37.17 -11.02 -44.63
CA LEU A 101 36.20 -11.94 -45.24
C LEU A 101 35.11 -12.35 -44.23
N VAL A 102 35.48 -12.60 -42.96
CA VAL A 102 34.51 -12.96 -41.92
C VAL A 102 33.63 -11.78 -41.53
N LEU A 103 34.13 -10.55 -41.58
CA LEU A 103 33.37 -9.33 -41.28
C LEU A 103 32.46 -8.88 -42.44
N SER A 104 32.78 -9.20 -43.68
CA SER A 104 31.93 -8.87 -44.84
C SER A 104 30.74 -9.81 -45.01
N LEU A 105 30.86 -11.08 -44.59
CA LEU A 105 29.77 -12.08 -44.63
C LEU A 105 28.49 -11.67 -43.86
N PRO A 106 28.54 -11.17 -42.61
CA PRO A 106 27.35 -10.68 -41.90
C PRO A 106 26.84 -9.34 -42.46
N PHE A 107 27.72 -8.54 -43.09
CA PHE A 107 27.34 -7.27 -43.71
C PHE A 107 26.52 -7.48 -45.01
N LEU A 108 26.77 -8.58 -45.74
CA LEU A 108 25.96 -8.97 -46.89
C LEU A 108 24.54 -9.46 -46.51
N CYS A 109 24.35 -10.01 -45.30
CA CYS A 109 23.03 -10.45 -44.82
C CYS A 109 22.10 -9.29 -44.44
N LEU A 110 22.65 -8.11 -44.12
CA LEU A 110 21.86 -6.92 -43.76
C LEU A 110 21.09 -6.31 -44.94
N PHE A 111 21.52 -6.54 -46.18
CA PHE A 111 20.88 -5.99 -47.37
C PHE A 111 19.83 -6.91 -48.01
N ALA A 112 19.73 -8.17 -47.57
CA ALA A 112 18.83 -9.17 -48.12
C ALA A 112 17.59 -9.47 -47.23
N ALA A 113 17.35 -8.67 -46.18
CA ALA A 113 16.10 -8.77 -45.44
C ALA A 113 14.94 -8.29 -46.34
N PRO A 114 13.90 -9.09 -46.58
CA PRO A 114 12.70 -8.58 -47.22
C PRO A 114 12.13 -7.47 -46.34
N LYS A 115 12.02 -6.25 -46.88
CA LYS A 115 11.26 -5.18 -46.22
C LYS A 115 9.84 -5.71 -46.06
N LYS A 116 9.46 -6.07 -44.82
CA LYS A 116 8.06 -6.35 -44.50
C LYS A 116 7.26 -5.12 -44.97
N PRO A 117 6.15 -5.30 -45.69
CA PRO A 117 5.32 -4.16 -46.07
C PRO A 117 4.97 -3.43 -44.78
N LEU A 118 5.21 -2.13 -44.76
CA LEU A 118 4.73 -1.25 -43.71
C LEU A 118 3.20 -1.33 -43.79
N GLN A 119 2.61 -2.23 -43.01
CA GLN A 119 1.18 -2.16 -42.77
C GLN A 119 0.99 -0.88 -41.98
N ALA A 120 0.53 0.16 -42.67
CA ALA A 120 -0.21 1.22 -42.04
C ALA A 120 -1.47 0.58 -41.47
N THR A 121 -1.34 -0.03 -40.30
CA THR A 121 -2.48 -0.22 -39.42
C THR A 121 -2.93 1.19 -39.10
N SER A 122 -4.05 1.60 -39.67
CA SER A 122 -4.85 2.68 -39.10
C SER A 122 -5.29 2.21 -37.72
N THR A 123 -4.40 2.28 -36.74
CA THR A 123 -4.77 2.32 -35.34
C THR A 123 -5.57 3.61 -35.19
N PRO A 124 -6.88 3.56 -34.86
CA PRO A 124 -7.43 4.70 -34.15
C PRO A 124 -6.51 4.88 -32.94
N ASN A 125 -5.99 6.09 -32.74
CA ASN A 125 -5.29 6.44 -31.52
C ASN A 125 -6.25 6.19 -30.34
N LEU A 126 -6.29 4.97 -29.81
CA LEU A 126 -6.78 4.71 -28.47
C LEU A 126 -5.64 5.05 -27.52
N LEU A 127 -5.20 6.32 -27.56
CA LEU A 127 -4.67 6.94 -26.37
C LEU A 127 -5.88 7.08 -25.45
N LEU A 128 -6.28 5.96 -24.82
CA LEU A 128 -7.23 6.02 -23.73
C LEU A 128 -6.47 6.76 -22.65
N ASN A 129 -6.65 8.08 -22.57
CA ASN A 129 -6.15 8.87 -21.46
C ASN A 129 -6.67 8.19 -20.20
N ALA A 130 -5.79 7.45 -19.52
CA ALA A 130 -6.11 6.72 -18.32
C ALA A 130 -6.47 7.77 -17.26
N SER A 131 -7.77 8.03 -17.16
CA SER A 131 -8.32 9.12 -16.37
C SER A 131 -9.46 8.56 -15.55
N CYS A 132 -9.58 9.09 -14.34
CA CYS A 132 -10.73 8.77 -13.52
C CYS A 132 -12.00 9.40 -14.10
N PRO A 133 -13.17 8.76 -13.89
CA PRO A 133 -14.45 9.37 -14.23
C PRO A 133 -14.63 10.71 -13.51
N GLN A 134 -15.52 11.54 -14.01
CA GLN A 134 -15.86 12.81 -13.37
C GLN A 134 -16.30 12.57 -11.90
N GLY A 135 -15.77 13.39 -10.99
CA GLY A 135 -16.03 13.27 -9.55
C GLY A 135 -15.13 12.28 -8.81
N TRP A 136 -14.23 11.58 -9.50
CA TRP A 136 -13.26 10.67 -8.91
C TRP A 136 -11.85 11.29 -8.93
N ILE A 137 -11.04 10.96 -7.93
CA ILE A 137 -9.66 11.45 -7.75
C ILE A 137 -8.69 10.29 -8.02
N SER A 138 -7.63 10.54 -8.78
CA SER A 138 -6.62 9.54 -9.14
C SER A 138 -5.46 9.48 -8.14
N ASP A 139 -5.11 8.28 -7.69
CA ASP A 139 -3.81 7.94 -7.09
C ASP A 139 -2.83 7.62 -8.21
N GLU A 140 -2.19 8.68 -8.74
CA GLU A 140 -0.98 8.67 -9.60
C GLU A 140 -0.76 7.41 -10.44
N GLU A 141 -1.79 7.00 -11.21
CA GLU A 141 -1.83 5.94 -12.25
C GLU A 141 -2.45 4.57 -11.90
N ARG A 142 -2.79 4.23 -10.64
CA ARG A 142 -3.33 2.87 -10.33
C ARG A 142 -4.82 2.80 -10.10
N TYR A 143 -5.33 3.71 -9.28
CA TYR A 143 -6.71 3.63 -8.79
C TYR A 143 -7.40 5.00 -8.85
N CYS A 144 -8.71 4.93 -9.01
CA CYS A 144 -9.63 6.04 -8.86
C CYS A 144 -10.40 5.88 -7.55
N TYR A 145 -10.52 6.98 -6.81
CA TYR A 145 -11.26 7.06 -5.55
C TYR A 145 -12.42 8.03 -5.65
N PHE A 146 -13.55 7.69 -5.05
CA PHE A 146 -14.71 8.55 -4.91
C PHE A 146 -15.10 8.63 -3.45
N PHE A 147 -15.34 9.84 -2.95
CA PHE A 147 -15.78 10.10 -1.58
C PHE A 147 -17.24 10.53 -1.66
N SER A 148 -18.13 9.81 -1.00
CA SER A 148 -19.55 10.15 -1.03
C SER A 148 -19.82 11.45 -0.29
N ASP A 149 -20.81 12.19 -0.77
CA ASP A 149 -21.42 13.37 -0.15
C ASP A 149 -22.63 13.01 0.73
N THR A 150 -23.08 11.77 0.64
CA THR A 150 -24.25 11.21 1.32
C THR A 150 -23.86 10.02 2.19
N GLU A 151 -24.71 9.70 3.15
CA GLU A 151 -24.52 8.58 4.08
C GLU A 151 -25.31 7.33 3.66
N SER A 152 -24.76 6.16 3.99
CA SER A 152 -25.43 4.87 3.79
C SER A 152 -24.94 3.82 4.78
N THR A 153 -25.61 2.67 4.78
CA THR A 153 -25.14 1.47 5.51
C THR A 153 -23.96 0.84 4.77
N TRP A 154 -23.15 0.05 5.47
CA TRP A 154 -21.96 -0.57 4.88
C TRP A 154 -22.29 -1.42 3.63
N ASP A 155 -23.35 -2.23 3.70
CA ASP A 155 -23.77 -3.10 2.59
C ASP A 155 -24.26 -2.28 1.38
N LEU A 156 -25.01 -1.19 1.62
CA LEU A 156 -25.48 -0.34 0.54
C LEU A 156 -24.33 0.48 -0.08
N SER A 157 -23.37 0.93 0.73
CA SER A 157 -22.14 1.55 0.26
C SER A 157 -21.32 0.62 -0.63
N LEU A 158 -21.14 -0.65 -0.23
CA LEU A 158 -20.48 -1.65 -1.06
C LEU A 158 -21.21 -1.85 -2.41
N LYS A 159 -22.54 -1.92 -2.37
CA LYS A 159 -23.37 -2.02 -3.57
C LYS A 159 -23.23 -0.78 -4.47
N ASN A 160 -23.18 0.42 -3.90
CA ASN A 160 -23.00 1.67 -4.64
C ASN A 160 -21.64 1.67 -5.37
N CYS A 161 -20.56 1.28 -4.69
CA CYS A 161 -19.25 1.15 -5.32
C CYS A 161 -19.24 0.08 -6.43
N SER A 162 -19.88 -1.07 -6.17
CA SER A 162 -20.00 -2.16 -7.13
C SER A 162 -20.72 -1.72 -8.41
N SER A 163 -21.78 -0.92 -8.28
CA SER A 163 -22.53 -0.38 -9.42
C SER A 163 -21.69 0.55 -10.31
N SER A 164 -20.64 1.14 -9.76
CA SER A 164 -19.67 2.00 -10.47
C SER A 164 -18.42 1.26 -10.97
N GLY A 165 -18.41 -0.08 -10.88
CA GLY A 165 -17.28 -0.93 -11.27
C GLY A 165 -16.11 -0.92 -10.26
N GLY A 166 -16.39 -0.63 -9.00
CA GLY A 166 -15.40 -0.60 -7.92
C GLY A 166 -15.81 -1.39 -6.70
N SER A 167 -15.10 -1.18 -5.60
CA SER A 167 -15.43 -1.70 -4.27
C SER A 167 -15.11 -0.64 -3.22
N LEU A 168 -15.47 -0.89 -1.96
CA LEU A 168 -14.90 -0.14 -0.85
C LEU A 168 -13.37 -0.37 -0.81
N PRO A 169 -12.56 0.64 -0.43
CA PRO A 169 -11.10 0.55 -0.49
C PRO A 169 -10.59 -0.52 0.48
N MET A 170 -9.61 -1.29 0.01
CA MET A 170 -8.95 -2.30 0.83
C MET A 170 -7.75 -1.73 1.56
N MET A 171 -7.22 -0.57 1.19
CA MET A 171 -6.03 -0.02 1.85
C MET A 171 -4.99 -1.12 2.01
N ASP A 172 -4.38 -1.61 0.94
CA ASP A 172 -3.41 -2.71 1.07
C ASP A 172 -1.98 -2.16 1.27
N THR A 173 -1.72 -0.97 0.74
CA THR A 173 -0.41 -0.31 0.74
C THR A 173 -0.39 0.91 1.67
N SER A 174 0.80 1.39 2.03
CA SER A 174 0.96 2.70 2.70
C SER A 174 0.52 3.84 1.80
N GLN A 175 0.89 3.79 0.51
CA GLN A 175 0.49 4.77 -0.50
C GLN A 175 -1.03 4.98 -0.56
N GLU A 176 -1.81 3.90 -0.54
CA GLU A 176 -3.28 4.00 -0.56
C GLU A 176 -3.83 4.64 0.72
N MET A 177 -3.28 4.31 1.89
CA MET A 177 -3.68 4.97 3.14
C MET A 177 -3.35 6.47 3.13
N ASP A 178 -2.12 6.81 2.74
CA ASP A 178 -1.65 8.19 2.72
C ASP A 178 -2.47 9.02 1.74
N PHE A 179 -2.78 8.47 0.57
CA PHE A 179 -3.63 9.09 -0.43
C PHE A 179 -5.04 9.35 0.11
N ILE A 180 -5.68 8.32 0.70
CA ILE A 180 -7.04 8.48 1.24
C ILE A 180 -7.03 9.53 2.35
N ASN A 181 -6.11 9.44 3.31
CA ASN A 181 -6.01 10.36 4.43
C ASN A 181 -5.78 11.81 4.02
N LYS A 182 -4.99 12.04 2.96
CA LYS A 182 -4.71 13.37 2.42
C LYS A 182 -5.93 14.01 1.73
N ASN A 183 -6.81 13.21 1.12
CA ASN A 183 -7.90 13.71 0.28
C ASN A 183 -9.27 13.70 0.97
N LYS A 184 -9.42 13.00 2.11
CA LYS A 184 -10.64 13.06 2.92
C LYS A 184 -10.67 14.32 3.79
N ASP A 185 -11.86 14.67 4.23
CA ASP A 185 -12.13 15.64 5.29
C ASP A 185 -12.17 14.96 6.69
N ALA A 186 -12.76 15.63 7.68
CA ALA A 186 -12.95 15.11 9.04
C ALA A 186 -14.13 14.13 9.17
N THR A 187 -14.78 13.79 8.05
CA THR A 187 -15.93 12.88 8.02
C THR A 187 -15.48 11.43 8.23
N GLU A 188 -16.34 10.63 8.86
CA GLU A 188 -16.15 9.19 9.00
C GLU A 188 -16.60 8.47 7.73
N TYR A 189 -15.72 7.68 7.13
CA TYR A 189 -16.05 6.92 5.93
C TYR A 189 -16.01 5.41 6.16
N TRP A 190 -16.94 4.69 5.54
CA TRP A 190 -16.84 3.25 5.37
C TRP A 190 -15.63 2.86 4.52
N ILE A 191 -14.91 1.83 4.99
CA ILE A 191 -13.84 1.15 4.27
C ILE A 191 -14.21 -0.31 4.02
N GLY A 192 -13.47 -0.98 3.14
CA GLY A 192 -13.79 -2.33 2.68
C GLY A 192 -13.49 -3.44 3.67
N LEU A 193 -13.49 -3.15 4.97
CA LEU A 193 -13.13 -4.09 6.02
C LEU A 193 -14.31 -4.40 6.94
N ARG A 194 -14.59 -5.68 7.11
CA ARG A 194 -15.72 -6.19 7.90
C ARG A 194 -15.38 -7.54 8.52
N ARG A 195 -16.02 -7.85 9.64
CA ARG A 195 -16.08 -9.20 10.24
C ARG A 195 -17.53 -9.63 10.40
N GLU A 196 -17.74 -10.93 10.52
CA GLU A 196 -19.10 -11.47 10.66
C GLU A 196 -19.68 -11.20 12.06
N LYS A 197 -18.86 -11.37 13.10
CA LYS A 197 -19.22 -11.18 14.51
C LYS A 197 -18.03 -10.64 15.30
N ILE A 198 -18.31 -10.07 16.47
CA ILE A 198 -17.28 -9.65 17.43
C ILE A 198 -16.34 -10.83 17.72
N GLY A 199 -15.03 -10.56 17.72
CA GLY A 199 -13.98 -11.56 17.92
C GLY A 199 -13.62 -12.42 16.70
N GLN A 200 -14.37 -12.36 15.59
CA GLN A 200 -13.99 -13.04 14.35
C GLN A 200 -12.92 -12.26 13.57
N PRO A 201 -12.15 -12.94 12.70
CA PRO A 201 -11.18 -12.29 11.84
C PRO A 201 -11.83 -11.23 10.94
N TRP A 202 -11.12 -10.12 10.76
CA TRP A 202 -11.47 -9.10 9.78
C TRP A 202 -11.15 -9.61 8.37
N LYS A 203 -12.04 -9.31 7.42
CA LYS A 203 -11.90 -9.65 6.01
C LYS A 203 -12.16 -8.44 5.13
N TRP A 204 -11.41 -8.36 4.05
CA TRP A 204 -11.62 -7.40 2.98
C TRP A 204 -12.81 -7.80 2.10
N THR A 205 -13.31 -6.87 1.29
CA THR A 205 -14.44 -7.12 0.37
C THR A 205 -14.18 -8.23 -0.66
N ASN A 206 -12.92 -8.53 -0.97
CA ASN A 206 -12.53 -9.66 -1.84
C ASN A 206 -12.43 -11.01 -1.08
N GLY A 207 -12.71 -11.03 0.23
CA GLY A 207 -12.65 -12.20 1.09
C GLY A 207 -11.27 -12.50 1.70
N THR A 208 -10.22 -11.76 1.36
CA THR A 208 -8.90 -11.96 1.98
C THR A 208 -8.92 -11.50 3.44
N GLU A 209 -8.26 -12.26 4.31
CA GLU A 209 -8.16 -11.90 5.73
C GLU A 209 -7.23 -10.70 5.93
N PHE A 210 -7.61 -9.83 6.87
CA PHE A 210 -6.82 -8.67 7.23
C PHE A 210 -5.53 -9.07 7.96
N ASN A 211 -4.41 -8.58 7.45
CA ASN A 211 -3.07 -8.90 7.96
C ASN A 211 -2.66 -8.12 9.23
N LYS A 212 -3.59 -7.39 9.88
CA LYS A 212 -3.34 -6.60 11.11
C LYS A 212 -2.26 -5.52 10.98
N ARG A 213 -2.07 -4.96 9.78
CA ARG A 213 -1.07 -3.90 9.51
C ARG A 213 -1.38 -2.55 10.19
N PHE A 214 -2.60 -2.37 10.69
CA PHE A 214 -3.03 -1.23 11.51
C PHE A 214 -4.04 -1.69 12.57
N VAL A 215 -4.21 -0.89 13.62
CA VAL A 215 -5.14 -1.15 14.72
C VAL A 215 -6.52 -0.61 14.38
N ILE A 216 -7.56 -1.41 14.59
CA ILE A 216 -8.96 -0.98 14.45
C ILE A 216 -9.51 -0.82 15.86
N LYS A 217 -9.96 0.38 16.21
CA LYS A 217 -10.56 0.66 17.51
C LYS A 217 -11.99 0.12 17.59
N GLY A 218 -12.35 -0.46 18.73
CA GLY A 218 -13.71 -0.94 19.00
C GLY A 218 -13.98 -2.38 18.56
N ASP A 219 -15.18 -2.85 18.92
CA ASP A 219 -15.56 -4.26 18.82
C ASP A 219 -16.71 -4.54 17.83
N SER A 220 -17.22 -3.53 17.16
CA SER A 220 -18.30 -3.68 16.18
C SER A 220 -17.82 -4.30 14.85
N PRO A 221 -18.74 -4.82 14.02
CA PRO A 221 -18.39 -5.65 12.86
C PRO A 221 -17.92 -4.90 11.60
N CYS A 222 -18.21 -3.61 11.43
CA CYS A 222 -17.86 -2.84 10.23
C CYS A 222 -16.85 -1.75 10.55
N ALA A 223 -15.81 -1.61 9.71
CA ALA A 223 -14.74 -0.65 9.96
C ALA A 223 -14.98 0.69 9.25
N THR A 224 -14.66 1.77 9.95
CA THR A 224 -14.65 3.14 9.44
C THR A 224 -13.25 3.73 9.48
N LEU A 225 -13.06 4.83 8.76
CA LEU A 225 -11.85 5.65 8.77
C LEU A 225 -12.22 7.10 9.08
N ASN A 226 -11.61 7.66 10.12
CA ASN A 226 -11.65 9.09 10.44
C ASN A 226 -10.24 9.56 10.78
N ASP A 227 -9.77 10.61 10.12
CA ASP A 227 -8.46 11.24 10.38
C ASP A 227 -7.28 10.29 10.61
N GLY A 228 -7.13 9.29 9.72
CA GLY A 228 -6.08 8.28 9.82
C GLY A 228 -6.32 7.22 10.89
N VAL A 229 -7.35 7.37 11.71
CA VAL A 229 -7.77 6.43 12.74
C VAL A 229 -8.83 5.48 12.16
N GLN A 230 -8.53 4.19 12.19
CA GLN A 230 -9.51 3.15 11.87
C GLN A 230 -10.26 2.76 13.14
N SER A 231 -11.58 2.81 13.09
CA SER A 231 -12.46 2.37 14.16
C SER A 231 -13.50 1.41 13.60
N SER A 232 -14.38 0.91 14.45
CA SER A 232 -15.46 0.03 14.07
C SER A 232 -16.77 0.48 14.69
N THR A 233 -17.85 0.27 13.95
CA THR A 233 -19.21 0.58 14.35
C THR A 233 -20.18 -0.40 13.69
N ASP A 234 -21.45 -0.34 14.07
CA ASP A 234 -22.48 -1.25 13.57
C ASP A 234 -22.75 -0.96 12.09
N CYS A 235 -22.85 -2.03 11.29
CA CYS A 235 -22.91 -1.93 9.83
C CYS A 235 -24.14 -1.17 9.30
N ASP A 236 -25.20 -1.09 10.11
CA ASP A 236 -26.45 -0.41 9.78
C ASP A 236 -26.42 1.09 10.08
N GLN A 237 -25.34 1.59 10.70
CA GLN A 237 -25.20 3.01 10.97
C GLN A 237 -24.98 3.78 9.66
N PRO A 238 -25.59 4.97 9.51
CA PRO A 238 -25.34 5.82 8.35
C PRO A 238 -23.94 6.42 8.47
N ARG A 239 -23.13 6.24 7.41
CA ARG A 239 -21.83 6.91 7.22
C ARG A 239 -21.60 7.19 5.74
N ASN A 240 -20.77 8.19 5.46
CA ASN A 240 -20.21 8.35 4.12
C ASN A 240 -19.36 7.13 3.77
N TRP A 241 -19.03 6.95 2.50
CA TRP A 241 -18.23 5.83 2.05
C TRP A 241 -17.24 6.26 0.97
N ILE A 242 -16.16 5.48 0.88
CA ILE A 242 -15.15 5.65 -0.17
C ILE A 242 -15.33 4.51 -1.14
N CYS A 243 -15.33 4.80 -2.43
CA CYS A 243 -15.19 3.79 -3.47
C CYS A 243 -13.79 3.84 -4.07
N ARG A 244 -13.28 2.67 -4.46
CA ARG A 244 -12.03 2.50 -5.20
C ARG A 244 -12.26 1.61 -6.41
N LYS A 245 -11.67 1.98 -7.55
CA LYS A 245 -11.61 1.10 -8.73
C LYS A 245 -10.31 1.29 -9.52
N PRO A 246 -9.89 0.30 -10.31
CA PRO A 246 -8.73 0.45 -11.20
C PRO A 246 -8.93 1.61 -12.18
N LEU A 247 -7.83 2.26 -12.55
CA LEU A 247 -7.82 3.24 -13.64
C LEU A 247 -8.15 2.54 -14.97
N HIS A 248 -9.09 3.06 -15.76
CA HIS A 248 -9.43 2.46 -17.06
C HIS A 248 -8.23 2.58 -18.03
N GLY A 249 -7.83 1.48 -18.65
CA GLY A 249 -6.79 1.47 -19.69
C GLY A 249 -5.42 0.92 -19.28
N VAL A 250 -5.33 0.26 -18.13
CA VAL A 250 -4.14 -0.52 -17.72
C VAL A 250 -4.42 -2.00 -17.90
#